data_AF-A0A946X336-F1
#
_entry.id   AF-A0A946X336-F1
#
_cell.length_a   1.000
_cell.length_b   1.000
_cell.length_c   1.000
_cell.angle_alpha   90.00
_cell.angle_beta   90.00
_cell.angle_gamma   90.00
#
_symmetry.space_group_name_H-M   'P 1'
#
loop_
_entity.id
_entity.type
_entity.pdbx_description
1 polymer ?
#
loop_
_entity_poly.entity_id
_entity_poly.type
_entity_poly.pdbx_seq_one_letter_code
_entity_poly.pdbx_strand_id
1 'polypeptide(L)'
;MPTHTRYRVDVIGDESQGGTYVLRIRVREPLAMPFGRFRKGKVIDVPAGDCLYIGSALAKKGGVSLARRLVRHASRTGDRQPHVMRDVLIARFAEVGLGAGDLRPRKGKHLHWNVDHLLDRSEAELARVYAIRSEERLERAIGEMFLADPHVHVFEQGLGANDLPGNTNILHVNADEQWWGGLPTRVEALLPAASDRLPQHGVP
;
A
#
# COMPACT_ATOMS: atom_id res chain seq x y z
N MET A 1 -25.01 11.92 2.58
CA MET A 1 -23.74 11.69 3.31
C MET A 1 -22.61 11.96 2.34
N PRO A 2 -21.75 12.98 2.56
CA PRO A 2 -20.71 13.31 1.59
C PRO A 2 -19.68 12.17 1.52
N THR A 3 -19.31 11.80 0.30
CA THR A 3 -18.39 10.71 -0.07
C THR A 3 -16.94 10.93 0.40
N HIS A 4 -16.60 12.11 0.92
CA HIS A 4 -15.24 12.49 1.30
C HIS A 4 -14.73 11.85 2.60
N THR A 5 -15.58 11.29 3.46
CA THR A 5 -15.14 10.68 4.71
C THR A 5 -14.70 9.21 4.56
N ARG A 6 -15.09 8.53 3.47
CA ARG A 6 -14.88 7.08 3.31
C ARG A 6 -13.53 6.71 2.68
N TYR A 7 -13.00 7.54 1.79
CA TYR A 7 -11.77 7.27 1.06
C TYR A 7 -10.73 8.33 1.36
N ARG A 8 -9.58 7.93 1.90
CA ARG A 8 -8.53 8.85 2.34
C ARG A 8 -7.16 8.45 1.80
N VAL A 9 -6.36 9.46 1.46
CA VAL A 9 -4.96 9.31 1.05
C VAL A 9 -4.12 10.21 1.95
N ASP A 10 -3.29 9.61 2.79
CA ASP A 10 -2.30 10.31 3.60
C ASP A 10 -0.95 10.24 2.87
N VAL A 11 -0.31 11.39 2.69
CA VAL A 11 1.01 11.50 2.08
C VAL A 11 1.97 11.94 3.16
N ILE A 12 3.00 11.14 3.40
CA ILE A 12 3.91 11.25 4.55
C ILE A 12 5.34 11.35 4.03
N GLY A 13 6.19 12.17 4.66
CA GLY A 13 7.59 12.33 4.30
C GLY A 13 7.86 13.41 3.25
N ASP A 14 9.04 13.33 2.62
CA ASP A 14 9.61 14.42 1.81
C ASP A 14 9.11 14.43 0.37
N GLU A 15 9.73 15.24 -0.51
CA GLU A 15 9.31 15.39 -1.90
C GLU A 15 9.67 14.21 -2.84
N SER A 16 10.11 13.07 -2.30
CA SER A 16 10.50 11.90 -3.10
C SER A 16 9.36 11.40 -4.01
N GLN A 17 9.72 10.91 -5.20
CA GLN A 17 8.82 10.27 -6.16
C GLN A 17 8.69 8.75 -5.93
N GLY A 18 9.54 8.21 -5.06
CA GLY A 18 9.53 6.82 -4.64
C GLY A 18 9.26 6.69 -3.15
N GLY A 19 9.08 5.45 -2.70
CA GLY A 19 9.04 5.16 -1.27
C GLY A 19 8.27 3.89 -0.94
N THR A 20 7.65 3.87 0.23
CA THR A 20 6.88 2.76 0.75
C THR A 20 5.40 3.15 0.84
N TYR A 21 4.51 2.18 0.90
CA TYR A 21 3.10 2.45 1.10
C TYR A 21 2.42 1.38 1.92
N VAL A 22 1.34 1.80 2.58
CA VAL A 22 0.40 0.92 3.26
C VAL A 22 -0.97 1.11 2.63
N LEU A 23 -1.63 0.02 2.28
CA LEU A 23 -3.01 0.01 1.81
C LEU A 23 -3.91 -0.52 2.92
N ARG A 24 -5.02 0.16 3.20
CA ARG A 24 -6.14 -0.41 3.97
C ARG A 24 -7.17 -0.94 2.98
N ILE A 25 -7.42 -2.23 3.06
CA ILE A 25 -8.33 -2.96 2.18
C ILE A 25 -9.47 -3.49 3.03
N ARG A 26 -10.70 -3.11 2.72
CA ARG A 26 -11.88 -3.64 3.40
C ARG A 26 -12.44 -4.82 2.63
N VAL A 27 -12.50 -5.97 3.28
CA VAL A 27 -13.09 -7.21 2.78
C VAL A 27 -14.48 -7.34 3.39
N ARG A 28 -15.52 -7.22 2.55
CA ARG A 28 -16.92 -7.14 3.03
C ARG A 28 -17.46 -8.45 3.59
N GLU A 29 -16.99 -9.57 3.04
CA GLU A 29 -17.39 -10.92 3.42
C GLU A 29 -16.18 -11.87 3.28
N PRO A 30 -16.12 -12.97 4.04
CA PRO A 30 -15.00 -13.90 3.94
C PRO A 30 -14.82 -14.43 2.51
N LEU A 31 -13.57 -14.56 2.07
CA LEU A 31 -13.24 -15.03 0.72
C LEU A 31 -12.36 -16.26 0.78
N ALA A 32 -12.61 -17.23 -0.09
CA ALA A 32 -11.68 -18.32 -0.37
C ALA A 32 -11.10 -18.10 -1.77
N MET A 33 -9.81 -17.76 -1.88
CA MET A 33 -9.21 -17.43 -3.17
C MET A 33 -7.71 -17.71 -3.28
N PRO A 34 -7.20 -17.96 -4.50
CA PRO A 34 -5.76 -18.03 -4.73
C PRO A 34 -5.13 -16.65 -4.85
N PHE A 35 -3.88 -16.53 -4.39
CA PHE A 35 -3.06 -15.32 -4.51
C PHE A 35 -1.99 -15.49 -5.59
N GLY A 36 -2.41 -15.68 -6.84
CA GLY A 36 -1.51 -15.94 -7.96
C GLY A 36 -0.78 -17.28 -7.80
N ARG A 37 0.56 -17.27 -7.88
CA ARG A 37 1.38 -18.48 -7.68
C ARG A 37 1.78 -18.75 -6.23
N PHE A 38 1.37 -17.88 -5.30
CA PHE A 38 1.67 -18.08 -3.88
C PHE A 38 1.22 -19.47 -3.43
N ARG A 39 2.10 -20.21 -2.73
CA ARG A 39 1.89 -21.62 -2.35
C ARG A 39 1.34 -22.49 -3.48
N LYS A 40 1.91 -22.34 -4.69
CA LYS A 40 1.52 -23.07 -5.90
C LYS A 40 0.04 -22.85 -6.29
N GLY A 41 -0.52 -21.68 -5.96
CA GLY A 41 -1.91 -21.34 -6.26
C GLY A 41 -2.92 -21.94 -5.29
N LYS A 42 -2.49 -22.36 -4.10
CA LYS A 42 -3.40 -22.83 -3.05
C LYS A 42 -4.44 -21.74 -2.73
N VAL A 43 -5.68 -22.18 -2.53
CA VAL A 43 -6.77 -21.34 -2.03
C VAL A 43 -6.51 -21.00 -0.56
N ILE A 44 -6.55 -19.72 -0.23
CA ILE A 44 -6.36 -19.18 1.11
C ILE A 44 -7.68 -18.54 1.56
N ASP A 45 -8.05 -18.77 2.82
CA ASP A 45 -9.17 -18.10 3.45
C ASP A 45 -8.75 -16.69 3.91
N VAL A 46 -9.49 -15.69 3.43
CA VAL A 46 -9.32 -14.29 3.78
C VAL A 46 -10.49 -13.91 4.68
N PRO A 47 -10.25 -13.54 5.96
CA PRO A 47 -11.32 -13.11 6.85
C PRO A 47 -11.96 -11.81 6.37
N ALA A 48 -13.23 -11.62 6.71
CA ALA A 48 -13.88 -10.32 6.55
C ALA A 48 -13.26 -9.28 7.49
N GLY A 49 -13.46 -8.01 7.17
CA GLY A 49 -12.92 -6.87 7.91
C GLY A 49 -11.78 -6.18 7.17
N ASP A 50 -10.92 -5.49 7.91
CA ASP A 50 -9.83 -4.74 7.31
C ASP A 50 -8.57 -5.60 7.19
N CYS A 51 -7.94 -5.54 6.02
CA CYS A 51 -6.60 -6.03 5.78
C CYS A 51 -5.68 -4.83 5.54
N LEU A 52 -4.41 -4.97 5.94
CA LEU A 52 -3.36 -4.08 5.48
C LEU A 52 -2.48 -4.78 4.44
N TYR A 53 -1.97 -4.01 3.49
CA TYR A 53 -0.88 -4.43 2.61
C TYR A 53 0.27 -3.45 2.66
N ILE A 54 1.49 -3.97 2.79
CA ILE A 54 2.74 -3.21 2.78
C ILE A 54 3.46 -3.48 1.48
N GLY A 55 3.90 -2.43 0.79
CA GLY A 55 4.76 -2.57 -0.36
C GLY A 55 5.64 -1.36 -0.59
N SER A 56 6.69 -1.54 -1.37
CA SER A 56 7.60 -0.46 -1.77
C SER A 56 7.47 -0.13 -3.26
N ALA A 57 7.96 1.03 -3.68
CA ALA A 57 7.99 1.55 -5.04
C ALA A 57 9.07 2.63 -5.18
N LEU A 58 10.34 2.22 -5.21
CA LEU A 58 11.48 3.15 -5.10
C LEU A 58 11.89 3.82 -6.43
N ALA A 59 11.29 3.41 -7.55
CA ALA A 59 11.65 3.96 -8.84
C ALA A 59 11.23 5.44 -8.94
N LYS A 60 12.16 6.32 -9.33
CA LYS A 60 11.89 7.76 -9.47
C LYS A 60 10.97 8.10 -10.66
N LYS A 61 10.86 7.20 -11.64
CA LYS A 61 10.06 7.37 -12.87
C LYS A 61 9.51 6.01 -13.37
N GLY A 62 8.60 6.06 -14.35
CA GLY A 62 8.07 4.87 -15.02
C GLY A 62 6.88 4.22 -14.30
N GLY A 63 6.39 3.09 -14.83
CA GLY A 63 5.21 2.36 -14.32
C GLY A 63 5.37 1.75 -12.92
N VAL A 64 6.57 1.81 -12.36
CA VAL A 64 6.95 1.29 -11.04
C VAL A 64 7.22 2.39 -10.01
N SER A 65 7.05 3.66 -10.37
CA SER A 65 7.07 4.78 -9.42
C SER A 65 5.90 4.69 -8.43
N LEU A 66 6.05 5.27 -7.24
CA LEU A 66 5.05 5.22 -6.17
C LEU A 66 3.64 5.60 -6.64
N ALA A 67 3.49 6.76 -7.27
CA ALA A 67 2.20 7.26 -7.76
C ALA A 67 1.51 6.24 -8.69
N ARG A 68 2.23 5.75 -9.70
CA ARG A 68 1.70 4.79 -10.68
C ARG A 68 1.43 3.41 -10.07
N ARG A 69 2.25 2.96 -9.11
CA ARG A 69 2.02 1.68 -8.41
C ARG A 69 0.73 1.74 -7.59
N LEU A 70 0.52 2.82 -6.85
CA LEU A 70 -0.70 3.04 -6.05
C LEU A 70 -1.95 3.15 -6.94
N VAL A 71 -1.91 3.93 -8.02
CA VAL A 71 -3.02 4.03 -8.98
C VAL A 71 -3.31 2.69 -9.67
N ARG A 72 -2.28 1.87 -9.91
CA ARG A 72 -2.44 0.50 -10.43
C ARG A 72 -3.13 -0.41 -9.42
N HIS A 73 -2.80 -0.33 -8.13
CA HIS A 73 -3.51 -1.10 -7.10
C HIS A 73 -5.00 -0.73 -7.04
N ALA A 74 -5.34 0.55 -7.18
CA ALA A 74 -6.72 1.04 -7.25
C ALA A 74 -7.44 0.73 -8.57
N SER A 75 -6.76 0.15 -9.56
CA SER A 75 -7.38 -0.33 -10.80
C SER A 75 -7.77 -1.80 -10.71
N ARG A 76 -8.68 -2.26 -11.56
CA ARG A 76 -9.05 -3.67 -11.73
C ARG A 76 -8.71 -4.18 -13.12
N THR A 77 -8.72 -5.50 -13.31
CA THR A 77 -8.46 -6.14 -14.60
C THR A 77 -9.70 -6.18 -15.50
N GLY A 78 -9.47 -6.31 -16.81
CA GLY A 78 -10.54 -6.32 -17.82
C GLY A 78 -11.38 -5.04 -17.78
N ASP A 79 -12.68 -5.18 -18.02
CA ASP A 79 -13.65 -4.07 -18.03
C ASP A 79 -14.26 -3.80 -16.65
N ARG A 80 -13.70 -4.36 -15.59
CA ARG A 80 -14.21 -4.16 -14.23
C ARG A 80 -14.02 -2.71 -13.80
N GLN A 81 -15.02 -2.19 -13.11
CA GLN A 81 -14.96 -0.84 -12.57
C GLN A 81 -13.77 -0.70 -11.58
N PRO A 82 -12.90 0.30 -11.73
CA PRO A 82 -11.83 0.57 -10.78
C PRO A 82 -12.39 0.90 -9.39
N HIS A 83 -11.53 0.87 -8.38
CA HIS A 83 -11.87 1.40 -7.06
C HIS A 83 -12.10 2.91 -7.15
N VAL A 84 -13.05 3.44 -6.37
CA VAL A 84 -13.27 4.89 -6.22
C VAL A 84 -11.97 5.59 -5.79
N MET A 85 -11.17 4.93 -4.96
CA MET A 85 -9.85 5.39 -4.54
C MET A 85 -8.93 5.78 -5.71
N ARG A 86 -9.11 5.22 -6.92
CA ARG A 86 -8.25 5.55 -8.06
C ARG A 86 -8.30 7.04 -8.41
N ASP A 87 -9.49 7.61 -8.44
CA ASP A 87 -9.68 9.01 -8.81
C ASP A 87 -9.28 9.93 -7.65
N VAL A 88 -9.51 9.49 -6.40
CA VAL A 88 -9.01 10.16 -5.19
C VAL A 88 -7.48 10.24 -5.18
N LEU A 89 -6.80 9.14 -5.53
CA LEU A 89 -5.34 9.10 -5.64
C LEU A 89 -4.84 10.06 -6.71
N ILE A 90 -5.43 10.06 -7.91
CA ILE A 90 -5.01 10.93 -9.02
C ILE A 90 -5.13 12.40 -8.62
N ALA A 91 -6.26 12.81 -8.04
CA ALA A 91 -6.46 14.18 -7.58
C ALA A 91 -5.44 14.55 -6.49
N ARG A 92 -5.32 13.74 -5.44
CA ARG A 92 -4.41 14.02 -4.33
C ARG A 92 -2.95 14.08 -4.77
N PHE A 93 -2.54 13.20 -5.68
CA PHE A 93 -1.18 13.15 -6.18
C PHE A 93 -0.82 14.34 -7.04
N ALA A 94 -1.77 14.88 -7.82
CA ALA A 94 -1.58 16.14 -8.53
C ALA A 94 -1.36 17.31 -7.55
N GLU A 95 -2.13 17.39 -6.47
CA GLU A 95 -2.00 18.44 -5.45
C GLU A 95 -0.64 18.47 -4.76
N VAL A 96 -0.05 17.30 -4.48
CA VAL A 96 1.21 17.18 -3.72
C VAL A 96 2.45 16.97 -4.60
N GLY A 97 2.30 17.05 -5.92
CA GLY A 97 3.39 16.86 -6.87
C GLY A 97 3.96 15.43 -6.91
N LEU A 98 3.15 14.41 -6.62
CA LEU A 98 3.58 13.00 -6.64
C LEU A 98 3.22 12.34 -7.99
N GLY A 99 4.22 12.10 -8.82
CA GLY A 99 4.03 11.64 -10.19
C GLY A 99 3.68 12.77 -11.16
N ALA A 100 3.63 12.44 -12.45
CA ALA A 100 3.35 13.41 -13.51
C ALA A 100 2.56 12.78 -14.66
N GLY A 101 1.72 13.61 -15.29
CA GLY A 101 0.86 13.22 -16.41
C GLY A 101 -0.23 12.22 -16.02
N ASP A 102 -0.74 11.48 -17.01
CA ASP A 102 -1.73 10.44 -16.75
C ASP A 102 -1.11 9.25 -16.00
N LEU A 103 -1.60 9.00 -14.79
CA LEU A 103 -1.16 7.92 -13.91
C LEU A 103 -1.89 6.59 -14.18
N ARG A 104 -2.93 6.58 -15.01
CA ARG A 104 -3.74 5.39 -15.29
C ARG A 104 -2.91 4.34 -16.04
N PRO A 105 -3.13 3.03 -15.80
CA PRO A 105 -2.45 1.97 -16.55
C PRO A 105 -2.78 2.03 -18.05
N ARG A 106 -1.77 2.29 -18.89
CA ARG A 106 -1.95 2.49 -20.34
C ARG A 106 -2.48 1.25 -21.08
N LYS A 107 -2.06 0.05 -20.67
CA LYS A 107 -2.42 -1.23 -21.30
C LYS A 107 -3.44 -2.03 -20.47
N GLY A 108 -4.14 -1.36 -19.55
CA GLY A 108 -4.93 -2.04 -18.53
C GLY A 108 -4.09 -2.65 -17.40
N LYS A 109 -4.78 -3.23 -16.40
CA LYS A 109 -4.15 -3.92 -15.27
C LYS A 109 -3.97 -5.40 -15.57
N HIS A 110 -2.84 -5.94 -15.13
CA HIS A 110 -2.61 -7.36 -14.97
C HIS A 110 -2.34 -7.65 -13.49
N LEU A 111 -2.70 -8.83 -13.01
CA LEU A 111 -2.41 -9.22 -11.63
C LEU A 111 -0.94 -9.59 -11.53
N HIS A 112 -0.17 -8.78 -10.79
CA HIS A 112 1.27 -8.99 -10.65
C HIS A 112 1.67 -9.25 -9.21
N TRP A 113 1.21 -8.42 -8.29
CA TRP A 113 1.45 -8.61 -6.85
C TRP A 113 0.35 -9.47 -6.23
N ASN A 114 0.65 -10.19 -5.14
CA ASN A 114 -0.38 -11.00 -4.46
C ASN A 114 -1.59 -10.15 -4.08
N VAL A 115 -1.37 -8.92 -3.58
CA VAL A 115 -2.45 -7.99 -3.23
C VAL A 115 -3.35 -7.63 -4.41
N ASP A 116 -2.84 -7.68 -5.65
CA ASP A 116 -3.66 -7.37 -6.82
C ASP A 116 -4.80 -8.35 -6.96
N HIS A 117 -4.58 -9.63 -6.62
CA HIS A 117 -5.64 -10.65 -6.67
C HIS A 117 -6.78 -10.27 -5.73
N LEU A 118 -6.47 -9.91 -4.48
CA LEU A 118 -7.46 -9.47 -3.51
C LEU A 118 -8.17 -8.20 -3.99
N LEU A 119 -7.41 -7.18 -4.40
CA LEU A 119 -7.96 -5.92 -4.90
C LEU A 119 -8.75 -6.06 -6.22
N ASP A 120 -8.68 -7.19 -6.91
CA ASP A 120 -9.47 -7.45 -8.11
C ASP A 120 -10.85 -8.06 -7.79
N ARG A 121 -11.09 -8.50 -6.54
CA ARG A 121 -12.39 -8.98 -6.04
C ARG A 121 -13.35 -7.84 -5.70
N SER A 122 -14.59 -7.90 -6.19
CA SER A 122 -15.62 -6.89 -5.92
C SER A 122 -15.95 -6.73 -4.43
N GLU A 123 -15.67 -7.76 -3.65
CA GLU A 123 -15.85 -7.91 -2.22
C GLU A 123 -14.78 -7.14 -1.44
N ALA A 124 -13.63 -6.85 -2.07
CA ALA A 124 -12.53 -6.06 -1.54
C ALA A 124 -12.57 -4.62 -2.05
N GLU A 125 -12.40 -3.67 -1.15
CA GLU A 125 -12.41 -2.23 -1.41
C GLU A 125 -11.12 -1.59 -0.88
N LEU A 126 -10.43 -0.80 -1.71
CA LEU A 126 -9.31 0.01 -1.25
C LEU A 126 -9.84 1.26 -0.52
N ALA A 127 -9.85 1.23 0.81
CA ALA A 127 -10.48 2.24 1.64
C ALA A 127 -9.54 3.39 2.02
N ARG A 128 -8.24 3.10 2.25
CA ARG A 128 -7.25 4.12 2.61
C ARG A 128 -5.88 3.79 2.04
N VAL A 129 -5.11 4.83 1.73
CA VAL A 129 -3.73 4.72 1.26
C VAL A 129 -2.84 5.63 2.09
N TYR A 130 -1.71 5.09 2.54
CA TYR A 130 -0.63 5.84 3.16
C TYR A 130 0.54 5.80 2.18
N ALA A 131 0.79 6.90 1.47
CA ALA A 131 1.90 7.05 0.54
C ALA A 131 3.09 7.69 1.28
N ILE A 132 4.12 6.90 1.52
CA ILE A 132 5.27 7.29 2.36
C ILE A 132 6.43 7.60 1.42
N ARG A 133 6.64 8.88 1.15
CA ARG A 133 7.65 9.40 0.24
C ARG A 133 9.00 9.40 0.95
N SER A 134 9.89 8.52 0.49
CA SER A 134 11.25 8.40 1.01
C SER A 134 12.13 7.72 -0.01
N GLU A 135 13.43 8.00 0.00
CA GLU A 135 14.41 7.19 -0.74
C GLU A 135 14.78 5.91 0.00
N GLU A 136 14.46 5.84 1.31
CA GLU A 136 14.76 4.71 2.18
C GLU A 136 13.84 3.51 1.97
N ARG A 137 14.39 2.32 2.23
CA ARG A 137 13.65 1.05 2.21
C ARG A 137 12.98 0.78 3.55
N LEU A 138 11.78 1.31 3.74
CA LEU A 138 11.03 1.22 5.01
C LEU A 138 10.11 0.00 5.13
N GLU A 139 9.95 -0.80 4.06
CA GLU A 139 9.03 -1.94 4.02
C GLU A 139 9.24 -2.91 5.18
N ARG A 140 10.50 -3.23 5.51
CA ARG A 140 10.86 -4.11 6.63
C ARG A 140 10.46 -3.50 7.97
N ALA A 141 10.90 -2.28 8.25
CA ALA A 141 10.66 -1.61 9.52
C ALA A 141 9.16 -1.42 9.78
N ILE A 142 8.39 -1.07 8.74
CA ILE A 142 6.93 -0.96 8.82
C ILE A 142 6.29 -2.35 9.05
N GLY A 143 6.79 -3.39 8.38
CA GLY A 143 6.34 -4.76 8.61
C GLY A 143 6.57 -5.22 10.06
N GLU A 144 7.77 -5.00 10.59
CA GLU A 144 8.12 -5.32 11.97
C GLU A 144 7.26 -4.54 12.98
N MET A 145 7.03 -3.25 12.74
CA MET A 145 6.12 -2.43 13.55
C MET A 145 4.70 -3.01 13.59
N PHE A 146 4.16 -3.45 12.44
CA PHE A 146 2.83 -4.05 12.41
C PHE A 146 2.77 -5.43 13.05
N LEU A 147 3.78 -6.28 12.84
CA LEU A 147 3.82 -7.61 13.44
C LEU A 147 3.95 -7.57 14.97
N ALA A 148 4.44 -6.45 15.53
CA ALA A 148 4.47 -6.21 16.96
C ALA A 148 3.16 -5.61 17.53
N ASP A 149 2.21 -5.20 16.69
CA ASP A 149 0.95 -4.56 17.13
C ASP A 149 -0.11 -5.64 17.47
N PRO A 150 -0.72 -5.61 18.67
CA PRO A 150 -1.69 -6.61 19.09
C PRO A 150 -2.99 -6.64 18.26
N HIS A 151 -3.28 -5.60 17.48
CA HIS A 151 -4.45 -5.56 16.60
C HIS A 151 -4.20 -6.16 15.23
N VAL A 152 -2.96 -6.57 14.93
CA VAL A 152 -2.57 -7.08 13.62
C VAL A 152 -2.34 -8.59 13.71
N HIS A 153 -2.90 -9.32 12.75
CA HIS A 153 -2.86 -10.77 12.74
C HIS A 153 -2.39 -11.31 11.38
N VAL A 154 -1.49 -12.28 11.42
CA VAL A 154 -1.09 -13.07 10.24
C VAL A 154 -2.14 -14.15 10.04
N PHE A 155 -2.96 -14.02 8.99
CA PHE A 155 -3.88 -15.10 8.59
C PHE A 155 -3.22 -16.10 7.63
N GLU A 156 -2.13 -15.71 6.95
CA GLU A 156 -1.35 -16.64 6.13
C GLU A 156 0.13 -16.23 6.04
N GLN A 157 1.02 -17.09 6.53
CA GLN A 157 2.46 -16.81 6.64
C GLN A 157 3.12 -16.70 5.27
N GLY A 158 3.90 -15.64 5.07
CA GLY A 158 4.67 -15.36 3.85
C GLY A 158 3.89 -14.62 2.77
N LEU A 159 2.61 -14.35 2.98
CA LEU A 159 1.75 -13.79 1.95
C LEU A 159 2.15 -12.35 1.60
N GLY A 160 2.36 -12.07 0.32
CA GLY A 160 2.70 -10.74 -0.20
C GLY A 160 4.17 -10.33 -0.03
N ALA A 161 5.01 -11.19 0.54
CA ALA A 161 6.42 -10.89 0.86
C ALA A 161 7.41 -11.68 -0.02
N ASN A 162 7.10 -11.86 -1.31
CA ASN A 162 7.96 -12.65 -2.21
C ASN A 162 9.40 -12.11 -2.30
N ASP A 163 9.57 -10.79 -2.13
CA ASP A 163 10.86 -10.11 -2.20
C ASP A 163 11.57 -10.01 -0.84
N LEU A 164 10.90 -10.39 0.25
CA LEU A 164 11.42 -10.27 1.62
C LEU A 164 11.23 -11.58 2.42
N PRO A 165 12.20 -12.51 2.36
CA PRO A 165 12.10 -13.78 3.05
C PRO A 165 11.80 -13.63 4.55
N GLY A 166 10.87 -14.45 5.05
CA GLY A 166 10.46 -14.45 6.45
C GLY A 166 9.41 -13.40 6.83
N ASN A 167 9.08 -12.47 5.95
CA ASN A 167 8.07 -11.44 6.22
C ASN A 167 6.66 -11.87 5.78
N THR A 168 5.62 -11.15 6.23
CA THR A 168 4.25 -11.24 5.71
C THR A 168 3.74 -9.83 5.49
N ASN A 169 3.37 -9.50 4.25
CA ASN A 169 3.00 -8.13 3.87
C ASN A 169 1.50 -7.93 3.73
N ILE A 170 0.70 -9.01 3.68
CA ILE A 170 -0.77 -8.93 3.72
C ILE A 170 -1.23 -9.47 5.06
N LEU A 171 -1.77 -8.59 5.90
CA LEU A 171 -2.15 -8.89 7.29
C LEU A 171 -3.61 -8.52 7.52
N HIS A 172 -4.26 -9.19 8.47
CA HIS A 172 -5.59 -8.80 8.96
C HIS A 172 -5.43 -7.81 10.12
N VAL A 173 -6.37 -6.88 10.25
CA VAL A 173 -6.36 -5.84 11.27
C VAL A 173 -7.72 -5.80 11.96
N ASN A 174 -7.71 -6.01 13.27
CA ASN A 174 -8.87 -5.85 14.14
C ASN A 174 -8.72 -4.57 14.97
N ALA A 175 -8.92 -3.41 14.33
CA ALA A 175 -8.77 -2.10 14.97
C ALA A 175 -9.80 -1.10 14.45
N ASP A 176 -10.03 -0.05 15.24
CA ASP A 176 -10.95 1.03 14.91
C ASP A 176 -10.33 2.15 14.04
N GLU A 177 -11.12 3.16 13.69
CA GLU A 177 -10.65 4.31 12.92
C GLU A 177 -9.59 5.16 13.65
N GLN A 178 -9.55 5.13 14.99
CA GLN A 178 -8.53 5.86 15.75
C GLN A 178 -7.15 5.22 15.55
N TRP A 179 -7.08 3.89 15.54
CA TRP A 179 -5.85 3.16 15.23
C TRP A 179 -5.32 3.49 13.84
N TRP A 180 -6.20 3.51 12.83
CA TRP A 180 -5.86 3.93 11.46
C TRP A 180 -5.50 5.42 11.40
N GLY A 181 -6.18 6.25 12.19
CA GLY A 181 -5.94 7.68 12.33
C GLY A 181 -4.54 8.01 12.87
N GLY A 182 -4.03 7.21 13.80
CA GLY A 182 -2.69 7.36 14.38
C GLY A 182 -1.56 6.75 13.56
N LEU A 183 -1.85 6.04 12.46
CA LEU A 183 -0.82 5.42 11.63
C LEU A 183 0.19 6.41 11.02
N PRO A 184 -0.20 7.60 10.52
CA PRO A 184 0.76 8.57 10.00
C PRO A 184 1.85 8.92 11.01
N THR A 185 1.48 9.24 12.26
CA THR A 185 2.44 9.55 13.33
C THR A 185 3.38 8.39 13.64
N ARG A 186 2.87 7.15 13.68
CA ARG A 186 3.70 5.95 13.91
C ARG A 186 4.71 5.73 12.77
N VAL A 187 4.28 5.94 11.53
CA VAL A 187 5.15 5.81 10.35
C VAL A 187 6.16 6.96 10.25
N GLU A 188 5.77 8.18 10.60
CA GLU A 188 6.68 9.33 10.66
C GLU A 188 7.85 9.10 11.62
N ALA A 189 7.60 8.43 12.75
CA ALA A 189 8.64 8.06 13.70
C ALA A 189 9.68 7.08 13.14
N LEU A 190 9.40 6.41 12.01
CA LEU A 190 10.34 5.53 11.30
C LEU A 190 11.15 6.26 10.23
N LEU A 191 10.81 7.52 9.91
CA LEU A 191 11.57 8.30 8.94
C LEU A 191 12.86 8.84 9.59
N PRO A 192 14.00 8.83 8.88
CA PRO A 192 15.21 9.47 9.38
C PRO A 192 14.97 10.97 9.57
N ALA A 193 15.50 11.51 10.67
CA ALA A 193 15.41 12.93 10.97
C ALA A 193 15.95 13.75 9.79
N ALA A 194 15.33 14.90 9.51
CA ALA A 194 15.78 15.78 8.43
C ALA A 194 17.25 16.24 8.62
N SER A 195 17.73 16.27 9.86
CA SER A 195 19.09 16.65 10.27
C SER A 195 20.16 15.58 10.02
N ASP A 196 19.80 14.31 9.82
CA ASP A 196 20.77 13.23 9.55
C ASP A 196 21.20 13.16 8.07
N ARG A 197 20.76 14.12 7.26
CA ARG A 197 20.90 14.11 5.79
C ARG A 197 21.80 15.22 5.25
N LEU A 198 22.60 15.86 6.10
CA LEU A 198 23.69 16.69 5.61
C LEU A 198 24.75 15.77 4.97
N PRO A 199 25.16 15.98 3.71
CA PRO A 199 26.32 15.30 3.18
C PRO A 199 27.52 15.66 4.07
N GLN A 200 28.23 14.64 4.55
CA GLN A 200 29.59 14.83 5.02
C GLN A 200 30.43 15.25 3.81
N HIS A 201 30.39 16.54 3.48
CA HIS A 201 31.31 17.14 2.53
C HIS A 201 32.71 16.98 3.11
N GLY A 202 33.58 16.39 2.29
CA GLY A 202 34.91 15.99 2.65
C GLY A 202 35.72 17.07 3.35
N VAL A 203 36.50 16.64 4.33
CA VAL A 203 37.67 17.37 4.78
C VAL A 203 38.78 17.13 3.74
N PRO A 204 39.50 18.18 3.31
CA PRO A 204 40.56 18.10 2.30
C PRO A 204 41.73 17.20 2.70
#